data_AF-A0A453FBA6-F1
#
_entry.id   AF-A0A453FBA6-F1
#
_cell.length_a   1.000
_cell.length_b   1.000
_cell.length_c   1.000
_cell.angle_alpha   90.00
_cell.angle_beta   90.00
_cell.angle_gamma   90.00
#
_symmetry.space_group_name_H-M   'P 1'
#
loop_
_entity.id
_entity.type
_entity.pdbx_description
1 polymer ?
#
loop_
_entity_poly.entity_id
_entity_poly.type
_entity_poly.pdbx_seq_one_letter_code
_entity_poly.pdbx_strand_id
1 'polypeptide(L)'
;MQYWSIEGAQEVLGDKVCVDRLNSRTLERGHTKTFACWVWVWDMSFIPTRHTYWKLPRGAGRVEEMVGFSPPDRRVAPPPGATRFDLLIHVDLIEDWSPRSPRSSHSAQSG
;
A
#
# COMPACT_ATOMS: atom_id res chain seq x y z
N MET A 1 -4.42 -9.45 3.82
CA MET A 1 -3.37 -8.59 3.25
C MET A 1 -2.43 -8.12 4.34
N GLN A 2 -1.13 -8.07 4.02
CA GLN A 2 -0.10 -7.45 4.84
C GLN A 2 0.42 -6.24 4.05
N TYR A 3 -0.22 -5.08 4.19
CA TYR A 3 0.18 -3.82 3.53
C TYR A 3 1.59 -3.33 3.92
N TRP A 4 2.20 -4.01 4.89
CA TRP A 4 3.56 -3.79 5.39
C TRP A 4 4.58 -4.62 4.60
N SER A 5 4.32 -4.88 3.33
CA SER A 5 5.26 -5.45 2.36
C SER A 5 5.28 -4.57 1.10
N ILE A 6 6.31 -4.71 0.28
CA ILE A 6 6.42 -3.96 -0.98
C ILE A 6 5.23 -4.30 -1.88
N GLU A 7 4.86 -5.58 -1.96
CA GLU A 7 3.74 -6.07 -2.77
C GLU A 7 2.41 -5.50 -2.26
N GLY A 8 2.22 -5.45 -0.94
CA GLY A 8 1.02 -4.86 -0.33
C GLY A 8 0.92 -3.35 -0.55
N ALA A 9 2.05 -2.63 -0.47
CA ALA A 9 2.09 -1.20 -0.78
C ALA A 9 1.82 -0.95 -2.28
N GLN A 10 2.35 -1.80 -3.16
CA GLN A 10 2.13 -1.75 -4.60
C GLN A 10 0.65 -1.99 -4.95
N GLU A 11 -0.01 -2.95 -4.30
CA GLU A 11 -1.46 -3.21 -4.46
C GLU A 11 -2.30 -1.97 -4.13
N VAL A 12 -1.92 -1.23 -3.09
CA VAL A 12 -2.62 -0.02 -2.65
C VAL A 12 -2.42 1.14 -3.61
N LEU A 13 -1.19 1.35 -4.07
CA LEU A 13 -0.80 2.52 -4.85
C LEU A 13 -1.10 2.36 -6.35
N GLY A 14 -1.26 1.13 -6.82
CA GLY A 14 -1.56 0.83 -8.23
C GLY A 14 -0.30 0.73 -9.09
N ASP A 15 -0.50 0.48 -10.38
CA ASP A 15 0.55 0.16 -11.36
C ASP A 15 1.32 1.39 -11.90
N LYS A 16 0.80 2.60 -11.69
CA LYS A 16 1.43 3.86 -12.13
C LYS A 16 2.51 4.39 -11.18
N VAL A 17 2.67 3.74 -10.03
CA VAL A 17 3.63 4.11 -8.98
C VAL A 17 4.58 2.93 -8.81
N CYS A 18 5.87 3.18 -8.61
CA CYS A 18 6.83 2.12 -8.29
C CYS A 18 7.26 2.28 -6.82
N VAL A 19 6.98 1.27 -6.00
CA VAL A 19 7.42 1.28 -4.59
C VAL A 19 8.91 0.94 -4.52
N ASP A 20 9.71 1.89 -4.05
CA ASP A 20 11.17 1.75 -3.92
C ASP A 20 11.55 0.97 -2.66
N ARG A 21 11.13 1.49 -1.51
CA ARG A 21 11.44 0.89 -0.20
C ARG A 21 10.44 1.28 0.86
N LEU A 22 10.20 0.37 1.80
CA LEU A 22 9.48 0.70 3.03
C LEU A 22 10.42 1.45 3.99
N ASN A 23 9.88 2.44 4.68
CA ASN A 23 10.62 3.16 5.73
C ASN A 23 10.89 2.20 6.90
N SER A 24 12.12 2.16 7.44
CA SER A 24 12.47 1.26 8.56
C SER A 24 11.60 1.49 9.79
N ARG A 25 11.15 2.74 10.01
CA ARG A 25 10.22 3.12 11.09
C ARG A 25 8.87 2.41 10.98
N THR A 26 8.48 1.94 9.80
CA THR A 26 7.29 1.11 9.58
C THR A 26 7.43 -0.25 10.26
N LEU A 27 8.62 -0.84 10.24
CA LEU A 27 8.88 -2.18 10.75
C LEU A 27 9.17 -2.18 12.25
N GLU A 28 9.82 -1.12 12.76
CA GLU A 28 10.21 -1.01 14.17
C GLU A 28 9.03 -0.81 15.12
N ARG A 29 7.94 -0.18 14.67
CA ARG A 29 7.00 0.46 15.60
C ARG A 29 5.92 -0.44 16.19
N GLY A 30 5.75 -1.69 15.74
CA GLY A 30 4.70 -2.61 16.22
C GLY A 30 3.24 -2.10 16.06
N HIS A 31 3.05 -0.86 15.63
CA HIS A 31 1.77 -0.18 15.41
C HIS A 31 1.35 -0.38 13.95
N THR A 32 0.51 -1.39 13.73
CA THR A 32 -0.02 -1.82 12.42
C THR A 32 -1.09 -0.87 11.83
N LYS A 33 -1.08 0.41 12.19
CA LYS A 33 -2.08 1.38 11.69
C LYS A 33 -1.53 2.34 10.65
N THR A 34 -0.22 2.53 10.62
CA THR A 34 0.46 3.46 9.72
C THR A 34 1.71 2.82 9.18
N PHE A 35 2.00 3.03 7.91
CA PHE A 35 3.28 2.73 7.30
C PHE A 35 3.71 3.91 6.43
N ALA A 36 5.00 4.00 6.17
CA ALA A 36 5.58 4.95 5.22
C ALA A 36 6.46 4.19 4.23
N CYS A 37 6.50 4.66 2.98
CA CYS A 37 7.32 4.11 1.91
C CYS A 37 7.77 5.22 0.97
N TRP A 38 8.88 4.99 0.28
CA TRP A 38 9.33 5.82 -0.83
C TRP A 38 8.80 5.26 -2.13
N VAL A 39 8.40 6.15 -3.03
CA VAL A 39 7.84 5.78 -4.32
C VAL A 39 8.44 6.63 -5.42
N TRP A 40 8.60 6.03 -6.59
CA TRP A 40 8.84 6.73 -7.85
C TRP A 40 7.51 6.92 -8.57
N VAL A 41 7.26 8.14 -9.02
CA VAL A 41 6.05 8.48 -9.78
C VAL A 41 6.37 9.53 -10.83
N TRP A 42 5.80 9.39 -12.02
CA TRP A 42 5.93 10.39 -13.09
C TRP A 42 5.07 11.63 -12.87
N ASP A 43 3.90 11.45 -12.25
CA ASP A 43 2.93 12.51 -11.99
C ASP A 43 2.27 12.26 -10.62
N MET A 44 2.27 13.28 -9.75
CA MET A 44 1.71 13.16 -8.41
C MET A 44 0.21 12.85 -8.40
N SER A 45 -0.52 13.17 -9.48
CA SER A 45 -1.93 12.81 -9.63
C SER A 45 -2.17 11.31 -9.69
N PHE A 46 -1.13 10.50 -9.93
CA PHE A 46 -1.22 9.04 -9.90
C PHE A 46 -1.14 8.45 -8.50
N ILE A 47 -0.77 9.23 -7.48
CA ILE A 47 -0.79 8.75 -6.10
C ILE A 47 -2.24 8.83 -5.60
N PRO A 48 -2.91 7.69 -5.31
CA PRO A 48 -4.25 7.72 -4.76
C PRO A 48 -4.23 8.37 -3.37
N THR A 49 -5.29 9.09 -3.02
CA THR A 49 -5.45 9.69 -1.68
C THR A 49 -6.13 8.74 -0.70
N ARG A 50 -6.84 7.73 -1.21
CA ARG A 50 -7.57 6.74 -0.42
C ARG A 50 -7.64 5.40 -1.16
N HIS A 51 -7.47 4.31 -0.41
CA HIS A 51 -7.71 2.95 -0.88
C HIS A 51 -8.68 2.24 0.06
N THR A 52 -9.79 1.73 -0.48
CA THR A 52 -10.79 0.97 0.31
C THR A 52 -10.53 -0.52 0.16
N TYR A 53 -10.47 -1.23 1.28
CA TYR A 53 -10.35 -2.69 1.30
C TYR A 53 -11.33 -3.34 2.27
N TRP A 54 -11.53 -4.64 2.08
CA TRP A 54 -12.43 -5.45 2.88
C TRP A 54 -11.64 -6.50 3.65
N LYS A 55 -11.81 -6.56 4.97
CA LYS A 55 -11.23 -7.59 5.81
C LYS A 55 -12.29 -8.61 6.19
N LEU A 56 -12.05 -9.85 5.82
CA LEU A 56 -12.89 -10.97 6.25
C LEU A 56 -12.49 -11.44 7.66
N PRO A 57 -13.43 -11.94 8.46
CA PRO A 57 -13.12 -12.64 9.70
C PRO A 57 -12.16 -13.81 9.45
N ARG A 58 -11.30 -14.10 10.42
CA ARG A 58 -10.41 -15.27 10.33
C ARG A 58 -11.29 -16.53 10.20
N GLY A 59 -11.00 -17.37 9.21
CA GLY A 59 -11.79 -18.58 8.95
C GLY A 59 -13.09 -18.36 8.16
N ALA A 60 -13.36 -17.14 7.69
CA ALA A 60 -14.46 -16.91 6.76
C ALA A 60 -14.36 -17.83 5.53
N GLY A 61 -15.44 -18.55 5.22
CA GLY A 61 -15.49 -19.52 4.13
C GLY A 61 -14.82 -20.87 4.41
N ARG A 62 -14.27 -21.09 5.61
CA ARG A 62 -13.77 -22.41 6.05
C ARG A 62 -14.84 -23.13 6.87
N VAL A 63 -15.09 -24.40 6.54
CA VAL A 63 -15.76 -25.34 7.44
C VAL A 63 -14.68 -25.86 8.38
N GLU A 64 -14.80 -25.62 9.69
CA GLU A 64 -13.94 -26.34 10.63
C GLU A 64 -14.37 -27.81 10.61
N GLU A 65 -13.44 -28.70 10.27
CA GLU A 65 -13.64 -30.14 10.28
C GLU A 65 -13.83 -30.59 11.73
N MET A 66 -15.09 -30.79 12.13
CA MET A 66 -15.41 -31.37 13.44
C MET A 66 -15.44 -32.89 13.33
N VAL A 67 -14.46 -33.55 13.95
CA VAL A 67 -14.41 -35.02 14.04
C VAL A 67 -15.69 -35.53 14.71
N GLY A 68 -16.47 -36.34 13.99
CA GLY A 68 -17.67 -37.00 14.51
C GLY A 68 -19.01 -36.29 14.28
N PHE A 69 -19.05 -35.15 13.58
CA PHE A 69 -20.29 -34.46 13.24
C PHE A 69 -20.58 -34.49 11.74
N SER A 70 -21.75 -34.99 11.35
CA SER A 70 -22.26 -34.79 9.98
C SER A 70 -22.57 -33.30 9.78
N PRO A 71 -22.13 -32.67 8.67
CA PRO A 71 -22.38 -31.25 8.46
C PRO A 71 -23.90 -31.01 8.36
N PRO A 72 -24.43 -29.96 9.02
CA PRO A 72 -25.84 -29.61 8.88
C PRO A 72 -26.14 -29.25 7.41
N ASP A 73 -27.31 -29.69 6.93
CA ASP A 73 -27.83 -29.46 5.58
C ASP A 73 -28.08 -27.96 5.33
N ARG A 74 -27.01 -27.20 5.08
CA ARG A 74 -27.07 -25.78 4.74
C ARG A 74 -26.32 -25.57 3.44
N ARG A 75 -27.04 -25.68 2.32
CA ARG A 75 -26.52 -25.55 0.95
C ARG A 75 -25.88 -24.20 0.63
N VAL A 76 -25.93 -23.21 1.51
CA VAL A 76 -25.25 -21.92 1.33
C VAL A 76 -24.78 -21.40 2.68
N ALA A 77 -23.46 -21.23 2.85
CA ALA A 77 -22.90 -20.53 3.99
C ALA A 77 -23.36 -19.06 3.97
N PRO A 78 -23.75 -18.46 5.11
CA PRO A 78 -24.09 -17.04 5.14
C PRO A 78 -22.92 -16.21 4.60
N PRO A 79 -23.19 -15.13 3.85
CA PRO A 79 -22.14 -14.29 3.29
C PRO A 79 -21.21 -13.83 4.42
N PRO A 80 -19.89 -13.94 4.23
CA PRO A 80 -18.96 -13.64 5.31
C PRO A 80 -19.06 -12.15 5.64
N GLY A 81 -19.18 -11.83 6.93
CA GLY A 81 -19.30 -10.47 7.43
C GLY A 81 -18.02 -9.67 7.21
N ALA A 82 -17.83 -9.16 5.99
CA ALA A 82 -16.68 -8.36 5.62
C ALA A 82 -16.74 -6.99 6.31
N THR A 83 -15.65 -6.59 6.95
CA THR A 83 -15.52 -5.24 7.52
C THR A 83 -14.80 -4.34 6.53
N ARG A 84 -15.38 -3.16 6.25
CA ARG A 84 -14.76 -2.15 5.40
C ARG A 84 -13.68 -1.40 6.15
N PHE A 85 -12.56 -1.16 5.48
CA PHE A 85 -11.53 -0.23 5.93
C PHE A 85 -11.15 0.71 4.80
N ASP A 86 -10.85 1.95 5.16
CA ASP A 86 -10.28 2.93 4.25
C ASP A 86 -8.86 3.24 4.73
N LEU A 87 -7.88 3.03 3.86
CA LEU A 87 -6.51 3.50 4.04
C LEU A 87 -6.40 4.90 3.44
N LEU A 88 -5.91 5.85 4.24
CA LEU A 88 -5.65 7.21 3.80
C LEU A 88 -4.17 7.37 3.47
N ILE A 89 -3.89 8.04 2.37
CA ILE A 89 -2.54 8.19 1.84
C ILE A 89 -2.24 9.69 1.80
N HIS A 90 -1.12 10.05 2.41
CA HIS A 90 -0.62 11.42 2.50
C HIS A 90 0.81 11.44 1.97
N VAL A 91 1.11 12.43 1.14
CA VAL A 91 2.46 12.71 0.66
C VAL A 91 3.10 13.68 1.64
N ASP A 92 4.09 13.22 2.39
CA ASP A 92 4.81 13.99 3.40
C ASP A 92 6.02 14.73 2.83
N LEU A 93 6.71 14.12 1.86
CA LEU A 93 7.91 14.66 1.23
C LEU A 93 7.93 14.34 -0.27
N ILE A 94 8.45 15.29 -1.06
CA ILE A 94 8.67 15.16 -2.51
C ILE A 94 10.09 15.58 -2.81
N GLU A 95 10.80 14.73 -3.55
CA GLU A 95 12.10 15.06 -4.15
C GLU A 95 11.95 15.13 -5.66
N ASP A 96 12.27 16.28 -6.26
CA ASP A 96 12.29 16.44 -7.71
C ASP A 96 13.64 15.95 -8.26
N TRP A 97 13.59 14.86 -9.02
CA TRP A 97 14.72 14.25 -9.71
C TRP A 97 14.83 14.66 -11.19
N SER A 98 14.07 15.68 -11.62
CA SER A 98 14.19 16.23 -12.96
C SER A 98 15.64 16.67 -13.23
N PRO A 99 16.18 16.40 -14.44
CA PRO A 99 17.52 16.84 -14.79
C PRO A 99 17.61 18.36 -14.64
N ARG A 100 18.53 18.82 -13.80
CA ARG A 100 18.79 20.26 -13.65
C ARG A 100 19.26 20.80 -15.00
N SER A 101 18.70 21.93 -15.42
CA SER A 101 19.18 22.61 -16.63
C SER A 101 20.69 22.86 -16.52
N PRO A 102 21.46 22.69 -17.62
CA PRO A 102 22.87 23.03 -17.62
C PRO A 102 23.04 24.48 -17.17
N ARG A 103 23.87 24.73 -16.14
CA ARG A 103 24.24 26.11 -15.82
C ARG A 103 24.97 26.68 -17.03
N SER A 104 24.51 27.82 -17.53
CA SER A 104 25.18 28.53 -18.61
C SER A 104 26.63 28.80 -18.24
N SER A 105 27.56 28.31 -19.05
CA SER A 105 29.00 28.54 -18.94
C SER A 105 29.34 29.98 -19.30
N HIS A 106 28.93 30.97 -18.50
CA HIS A 106 29.43 32.34 -18.66
C HIS A 106 30.77 32.46 -17.92
N SER A 107 31.86 32.08 -18.59
CA SER A 107 33.20 32.55 -18.22
C SER A 107 33.41 33.92 -18.86
N ALA A 108 33.22 35.00 -18.08
CA ALA A 108 33.83 36.27 -18.44
C ALA A 108 35.33 36.16 -18.10
N GLN A 109 36.13 35.82 -19.11
CA GLN A 109 37.59 35.92 -19.01
C GLN A 109 37.94 37.37 -19.34
N SER A 110 38.16 38.19 -18.32
CA SER A 110 38.71 39.53 -18.49
C SER A 110 40.19 39.42 -18.85
N GLY A 111 40.58 40.03 -19.97
CA GLY A 111 41.96 40.20 -20.42
C GLY A 111 42.69 41.36 -19.75
#